data_AF-A0A1J5PRU1-F1
#
_entry.id   AF-A0A1J5PRU1-F1
#
_cell.length_a   1.000
_cell.length_b   1.000
_cell.length_c   1.000
_cell.angle_alpha   90.00
_cell.angle_beta   90.00
_cell.angle_gamma   90.00
#
_symmetry.space_group_name_H-M   'P 1'
#
loop_
_entity.id
_entity.type
_entity.pdbx_description
1 polymer ?
#
loop_
_entity_poly.entity_id
_entity_poly.type
_entity_poly.pdbx_seq_one_letter_code
_entity_poly.pdbx_strand_id
1 'polypeptide(L)'
;MPEANASYRNTPSDYLSQPGDNPLDTLPAAVKTVRLVVLVNGGSASASEIVTGALQDYKRAMVMGTLSFGKGSVQTVLPLGPDTALKLTTARYYTPNGQSIQGKGITPNYEVDPLESGDPYAALRMREIDYKNQIGTGDASADSKQVETDVRKQEDARRLLEAELQKDPSKLPKLPEYGSKEDWQLTQAMNYLEGKAVVTAKRAAAMAKAKPASTPGTASGPKADASGAAKAK
;
A
#
# COMPACT_ATOMS: atom_id res chain seq x y z
N MET A 1 19.85 -7.27 29.73
CA MET A 1 18.54 -6.58 29.84
C MET A 1 17.54 -7.56 30.41
N PRO A 2 16.81 -7.22 31.48
CA PRO A 2 15.85 -8.13 32.14
C PRO A 2 14.77 -8.70 31.19
N GLU A 3 14.48 -7.99 30.09
CA GLU A 3 13.45 -8.37 29.10
C GLU A 3 14.03 -8.93 27.79
N ALA A 4 15.30 -9.38 27.79
CA ALA A 4 15.90 -9.96 26.59
C ALA A 4 15.10 -11.19 26.13
N ASN A 5 14.68 -11.19 24.86
CA ASN A 5 13.83 -12.23 24.25
C ASN A 5 12.41 -12.34 24.83
N ALA A 6 11.92 -11.32 25.53
CA ALA A 6 10.52 -11.26 25.94
C ALA A 6 9.60 -11.19 24.70
N SER A 7 8.46 -11.86 24.77
CA SER A 7 7.41 -11.82 23.75
C SER A 7 6.17 -11.20 24.38
N TYR A 8 5.73 -10.07 23.81
CA TYR A 8 4.51 -9.39 24.20
C TYR A 8 3.41 -9.70 23.18
N ARG A 9 2.21 -10.02 23.67
CA ARG A 9 1.03 -10.33 22.86
C ARG A 9 -0.06 -9.29 23.14
N ASN A 10 -1.18 -9.36 22.42
CA ASN A 10 -2.33 -8.48 22.69
C ASN A 10 -3.15 -8.93 23.90
N THR A 11 -2.52 -9.46 24.95
CA THR A 11 -3.22 -9.87 26.16
C THR A 11 -3.29 -8.69 27.14
N PRO A 12 -4.39 -8.50 27.88
CA PRO A 12 -4.49 -7.41 28.86
C PRO A 12 -3.30 -7.34 29.82
N SER A 13 -2.73 -8.48 30.22
CA SER A 13 -1.53 -8.56 31.06
C SER A 13 -0.27 -7.95 30.44
N ASP A 14 -0.19 -7.88 29.11
CA ASP A 14 0.97 -7.36 28.39
C ASP A 14 0.87 -5.85 28.10
N TYR A 15 -0.34 -5.26 28.12
CA TYR A 15 -0.55 -3.85 27.76
C TYR A 15 -1.24 -2.99 28.82
N LEU A 16 -1.88 -3.57 29.83
CA LEU A 16 -2.46 -2.81 30.94
C LEU A 16 -1.43 -2.64 32.05
N SER A 17 -1.11 -1.39 32.38
CA SER A 17 -0.20 -1.04 33.46
C SER A 17 -0.84 -1.16 34.85
N GLN A 18 -2.18 -1.18 34.94
CA GLN A 18 -2.94 -1.41 36.16
C GLN A 18 -4.19 -2.25 35.89
N PRO A 19 -4.63 -3.11 36.81
CA PRO A 19 -5.96 -3.72 36.76
C PRO A 19 -7.00 -2.60 36.84
N GLY A 20 -7.77 -2.40 35.78
CA GLY A 20 -8.79 -1.37 35.67
C GLY A 20 -9.85 -1.75 34.64
N ASP A 21 -10.87 -0.91 34.50
CA ASP A 21 -11.94 -1.13 33.53
C ASP A 21 -11.37 -1.26 32.11
N ASN A 22 -11.80 -2.30 31.41
CA ASN A 22 -11.37 -2.51 30.03
C ASN A 22 -11.93 -1.38 29.17
N PRO A 23 -11.10 -0.56 28.49
CA PRO A 23 -11.56 0.56 27.69
C PRO A 23 -12.46 0.15 26.51
N LEU A 24 -12.51 -1.16 26.20
CA LEU A 24 -13.36 -1.71 25.15
C LEU A 24 -14.80 -1.99 25.59
N ASP A 25 -15.08 -2.04 26.89
CA ASP A 25 -16.39 -2.45 27.42
C ASP A 25 -17.45 -1.35 27.26
N THR A 26 -17.03 -0.09 27.23
CA THR A 26 -17.90 1.08 27.06
C THR A 26 -18.14 1.45 25.59
N LEU A 27 -17.51 0.72 24.65
CA LEU A 27 -17.63 1.03 23.23
C LEU A 27 -19.02 0.66 22.69
N PRO A 28 -19.63 1.53 21.86
CA PRO A 28 -20.86 1.20 21.16
C PRO A 28 -20.72 -0.10 20.34
N ALA A 29 -21.75 -0.95 20.34
CA ALA A 29 -21.75 -2.20 19.59
C ALA A 29 -21.42 -2.00 18.09
N ALA A 30 -21.83 -0.85 17.53
CA ALA A 30 -21.56 -0.47 16.14
C ALA A 30 -20.06 -0.43 15.79
N VAL A 31 -19.17 -0.11 16.74
CA VAL A 31 -17.71 -0.09 16.50
C VAL A 31 -17.19 -1.46 16.08
N LYS A 32 -17.84 -2.55 16.52
CA LYS A 32 -17.45 -3.92 16.17
C LYS A 32 -17.93 -4.34 14.78
N THR A 33 -18.97 -3.71 14.24
CA THR A 33 -19.66 -4.18 13.02
C THR A 33 -19.61 -3.20 11.85
N VAL A 34 -19.28 -1.92 12.07
CA VAL A 34 -19.22 -0.92 11.00
C VAL A 34 -18.19 -1.33 9.94
N ARG A 35 -18.57 -1.27 8.67
CA ARG A 35 -17.65 -1.55 7.55
C ARG A 35 -16.50 -0.56 7.58
N LEU A 36 -15.27 -1.07 7.50
CA LEU A 36 -14.05 -0.30 7.66
C LEU A 36 -13.11 -0.56 6.48
N VAL A 37 -12.64 0.52 5.88
CA VAL A 37 -11.56 0.50 4.89
C VAL A 37 -10.39 1.30 5.46
N VAL A 38 -9.18 0.77 5.34
CA VAL A 38 -7.94 1.44 5.74
C VAL A 38 -7.16 1.78 4.47
N LEU A 39 -6.86 3.05 4.28
CA LEU A 39 -6.01 3.52 3.18
C LEU A 39 -4.56 3.55 3.64
N VAL A 40 -3.67 2.95 2.85
CA VAL A 40 -2.22 2.92 3.10
C VAL A 40 -1.43 3.31 1.86
N ASN A 41 -0.22 3.79 2.09
CA ASN A 41 0.72 4.13 1.03
C ASN A 41 2.16 3.82 1.46
N GLY A 42 3.11 4.03 0.55
CA GLY A 42 4.54 3.85 0.83
C GLY A 42 5.12 4.72 1.96
N GLY A 43 4.39 5.74 2.44
CA GLY A 43 4.76 6.52 3.63
C GLY A 43 4.20 5.97 4.94
N SER A 44 3.29 4.98 4.88
CA SER A 44 2.71 4.34 6.06
C SER A 44 3.77 3.46 6.72
N ALA A 45 4.25 3.86 7.89
CA ALA A 45 5.36 3.21 8.59
C ALA A 45 5.04 2.95 10.07
N SER A 46 5.74 1.97 10.67
CA SER A 46 5.77 1.75 12.13
C SER A 46 4.38 1.44 12.69
N ALA A 47 3.91 2.18 13.71
CA ALA A 47 2.62 1.94 14.37
C ALA A 47 1.42 1.81 13.40
N SER A 48 1.41 2.58 12.32
CA SER A 48 0.36 2.48 11.29
C SER A 48 0.34 1.11 10.60
N GLU A 49 1.50 0.49 10.39
CA GLU A 49 1.64 -0.84 9.81
C GLU A 49 1.18 -1.92 10.79
N ILE A 50 1.47 -1.75 12.09
CA ILE A 50 1.00 -2.67 13.14
C ILE A 50 -0.53 -2.68 13.20
N VAL A 51 -1.14 -1.48 13.23
CA VAL A 51 -2.61 -1.34 13.28
C VAL A 51 -3.23 -1.90 12.00
N THR A 52 -2.68 -1.56 10.84
CA THR A 52 -3.19 -2.04 9.55
C THR A 52 -3.09 -3.56 9.45
N GLY A 53 -1.94 -4.14 9.78
CA GLY A 53 -1.72 -5.58 9.76
C GLY A 53 -2.64 -6.33 10.73
N ALA A 54 -2.87 -5.79 11.93
CA ALA A 54 -3.81 -6.37 12.87
C ALA A 54 -5.26 -6.34 12.34
N LEU A 55 -5.71 -5.20 11.82
CA LEU A 55 -7.05 -5.07 11.23
C LEU A 55 -7.25 -5.99 10.02
N GLN A 56 -6.21 -6.17 9.21
CA GLN A 56 -6.20 -7.07 8.06
C GLN A 56 -6.27 -8.54 8.50
N ASP A 57 -5.40 -8.96 9.43
CA ASP A 57 -5.31 -10.34 9.91
C ASP A 57 -6.61 -10.81 10.58
N TYR A 58 -7.23 -9.94 11.37
CA TYR A 58 -8.53 -10.22 11.99
C TYR A 58 -9.71 -10.08 11.03
N LYS A 59 -9.46 -9.78 9.74
CA LYS A 59 -10.50 -9.52 8.72
C LYS A 59 -11.49 -8.42 9.15
N ARG A 60 -11.03 -7.49 9.99
CA ARG A 60 -11.85 -6.39 10.52
C ARG A 60 -11.97 -5.26 9.50
N ALA A 61 -10.94 -5.03 8.70
CA ALA A 61 -10.94 -3.99 7.67
C ALA A 61 -10.42 -4.52 6.35
N MET A 62 -10.87 -3.91 5.25
CA MET A 62 -10.19 -4.03 3.96
C MET A 62 -9.10 -2.97 3.87
N VAL A 63 -7.90 -3.39 3.52
CA VAL A 63 -6.77 -2.48 3.29
C VAL A 63 -6.69 -2.16 1.81
N MET A 64 -6.59 -0.88 1.46
CA MET A 64 -6.43 -0.43 0.07
C MET A 64 -5.28 0.56 -0.05
N GLY A 65 -4.66 0.58 -1.22
CA GLY A 65 -3.66 1.58 -1.56
C GLY A 65 -2.37 0.95 -2.09
N THR A 66 -1.21 1.40 -1.64
CA THR A 66 0.09 0.85 -2.08
C THR A 66 0.83 0.18 -0.93
N LEU A 67 1.82 -0.66 -1.26
CA LEU A 67 2.67 -1.33 -0.28
C LEU A 67 3.25 -0.30 0.71
N SER A 68 3.15 -0.60 2.01
CA SER A 68 3.63 0.27 3.08
C SER A 68 5.16 0.31 3.17
N PHE A 69 5.70 1.10 4.10
CA PHE A 69 7.12 1.39 4.20
C PHE A 69 7.99 0.19 4.61
N GLY A 70 7.47 -0.73 5.44
CA GLY A 70 8.17 -1.94 5.88
C GLY A 70 9.00 -1.79 7.16
N LYS A 71 8.67 -0.83 8.03
CA LYS A 71 9.37 -0.62 9.29
C LYS A 71 8.66 -1.34 10.42
N GLY A 72 9.18 -2.52 10.76
CA GLY A 72 8.65 -3.38 11.81
C GLY A 72 9.58 -3.53 13.01
N SER A 73 10.33 -2.49 13.38
CA SER A 73 11.32 -2.57 14.47
C SER A 73 11.16 -1.48 15.52
N VAL A 74 11.52 -1.81 16.77
CA VAL A 74 11.56 -0.90 17.92
C VAL A 74 12.98 -0.40 18.09
N GLN A 75 13.14 0.91 18.26
CA GLN A 75 14.42 1.52 18.56
C GLN A 75 14.37 2.17 19.95
N THR A 76 15.30 1.79 20.82
CA THR A 76 15.49 2.37 22.14
C THR A 76 16.67 3.33 22.10
N VAL A 77 16.53 4.50 22.74
CA VAL A 77 17.61 5.47 22.90
C VAL A 77 18.26 5.25 24.27
N LEU A 78 19.53 4.86 24.27
CA LEU A 78 20.33 4.60 25.46
C LEU A 78 21.31 5.78 25.67
N PRO A 79 21.13 6.63 26.71
CA PRO A 79 22.04 7.73 26.97
C PRO A 79 23.43 7.19 27.35
N LEU A 80 24.48 7.79 26.78
CA LEU A 80 25.89 7.49 27.08
C LEU A 80 26.55 8.60 27.91
N GLY A 81 25.89 9.76 28.03
CA GLY A 81 26.31 10.93 28.79
C GLY A 81 25.26 12.04 28.68
N PRO A 82 25.59 13.29 29.06
CA PRO A 82 24.66 14.42 29.00
C PRO A 82 24.16 14.73 27.59
N ASP A 83 25.04 14.63 26.59
CA ASP A 83 24.78 15.08 25.21
C ASP A 83 24.88 13.96 24.16
N THR A 84 25.08 12.71 24.58
CA THR A 84 25.27 11.58 23.66
C THR A 84 24.36 10.41 24.01
N ALA A 85 23.86 9.74 22.97
CA ALA A 85 23.04 8.55 23.13
C ALA A 85 23.24 7.58 21.96
N LEU A 86 23.06 6.30 22.25
CA LEU A 86 23.03 5.21 21.27
C LEU A 86 21.57 4.88 20.95
N LYS A 87 21.19 4.98 19.68
CA LYS A 87 19.89 4.49 19.20
C LYS A 87 20.05 3.06 18.70
N LEU A 88 19.47 2.10 19.41
CA LEU A 88 19.64 0.68 19.14
C LEU A 88 18.30 0.03 18.82
N THR A 89 18.25 -0.80 17.78
CA THR A 89 17.08 -1.65 17.53
C THR A 89 17.03 -2.78 18.55
N THR A 90 15.94 -2.88 19.29
CA THR A 90 15.79 -3.78 20.45
C THR A 90 14.70 -4.83 20.27
N ALA A 91 13.73 -4.61 19.38
CA ALA A 91 12.65 -5.56 19.13
C ALA A 91 12.11 -5.47 17.70
N ARG A 92 11.31 -6.48 17.32
CA ARG A 92 10.58 -6.56 16.05
C ARG A 92 9.07 -6.70 16.31
N TYR A 93 8.28 -6.17 15.40
CA TYR A 93 6.83 -6.30 15.38
C TYR A 93 6.42 -7.37 14.38
N TYR A 94 5.44 -8.17 14.81
CA TYR A 94 4.79 -9.20 14.02
C TYR A 94 3.30 -8.94 14.00
N THR A 95 2.65 -9.22 12.88
CA THR A 95 1.19 -9.20 12.80
C THR A 95 0.59 -10.37 13.61
N PRO A 96 -0.71 -10.36 13.95
CA PRO A 96 -1.35 -11.47 14.67
C PRO A 96 -1.15 -12.86 14.04
N ASN A 97 -1.06 -12.94 12.71
CA ASN A 97 -0.76 -14.17 11.97
C ASN A 97 0.74 -14.54 11.95
N GLY A 98 1.59 -13.83 12.71
CA GLY A 98 3.01 -14.10 12.84
C GLY A 98 3.88 -13.57 11.69
N GLN A 99 3.35 -12.68 10.84
CA GLN A 99 4.13 -12.14 9.72
C GLN A 99 5.03 -11.00 10.19
N SER A 100 6.31 -11.03 9.82
CA SER A 100 7.23 -9.91 10.07
C SER A 100 6.86 -8.71 9.19
N ILE A 101 6.70 -7.54 9.80
CA ILE A 101 6.51 -6.27 9.09
C ILE A 101 7.87 -5.76 8.57
N GLN A 102 8.94 -5.98 9.34
CA GLN A 102 10.28 -5.50 9.02
C GLN A 102 10.75 -6.09 7.70
N GLY A 103 11.10 -5.21 6.74
CA GLY A 103 11.61 -5.59 5.43
C GLY A 103 10.58 -6.16 4.45
N LYS A 104 9.30 -6.20 4.84
CA LYS A 104 8.19 -6.67 3.99
C LYS A 104 7.09 -5.62 3.83
N GLY A 105 6.73 -4.92 4.91
CA GLY A 105 5.56 -4.05 4.95
C GLY A 105 4.23 -4.82 4.95
N ILE A 106 3.14 -4.07 4.85
CA ILE A 106 1.77 -4.57 4.75
C ILE A 106 1.33 -4.43 3.30
N THR A 107 1.04 -5.57 2.67
CA THR A 107 0.48 -5.60 1.32
C THR A 107 -1.03 -5.35 1.40
N PRO A 108 -1.57 -4.35 0.70
CA PRO A 108 -3.00 -4.06 0.74
C PRO A 108 -3.82 -5.18 0.09
N ASN A 109 -5.07 -5.34 0.52
CA ASN A 109 -6.00 -6.29 -0.11
C ASN A 109 -6.37 -5.84 -1.54
N TYR A 110 -6.49 -4.53 -1.76
CA TYR A 110 -6.62 -3.94 -3.09
C TYR A 110 -5.47 -2.97 -3.34
N GLU A 111 -4.61 -3.31 -4.30
CA GLU A 111 -3.59 -2.39 -4.81
C GLU A 111 -4.28 -1.28 -5.61
N VAL A 112 -4.28 -0.06 -5.08
CA VAL A 112 -4.87 1.12 -5.70
C VAL A 112 -3.82 2.22 -5.68
N ASP A 113 -3.40 2.67 -6.85
CA ASP A 113 -2.46 3.77 -6.98
C ASP A 113 -3.11 5.12 -6.56
N PRO A 114 -2.33 6.16 -6.25
CA PRO A 114 -2.88 7.46 -5.87
C PRO A 114 -3.59 8.18 -7.02
N LEU A 115 -3.36 7.76 -8.27
CA LEU A 115 -4.06 8.25 -9.46
C LEU A 115 -4.56 7.06 -10.29
N GLU A 116 -5.59 7.29 -11.11
CA GLU A 116 -6.07 6.30 -12.08
C GLU A 116 -4.97 5.93 -13.11
N SER A 117 -4.12 6.88 -13.47
CA SER A 117 -2.98 6.68 -14.37
C SER A 117 -1.79 5.94 -13.75
N GLY A 118 -1.87 5.57 -12.46
CA GLY A 118 -0.79 4.96 -11.70
C GLY A 118 -0.03 5.94 -10.80
N ASP A 119 1.02 5.47 -10.14
CA ASP A 119 1.84 6.28 -9.22
C ASP A 119 3.14 6.80 -9.87
N PRO A 120 3.18 8.06 -10.33
CA PRO A 120 4.38 8.62 -10.95
C PRO A 120 5.50 8.89 -9.94
N TYR A 121 5.20 8.88 -8.64
CA TYR A 121 6.19 9.12 -7.58
C TYR A 121 6.72 7.82 -6.97
N ALA A 122 6.22 6.65 -7.37
CA ALA A 122 6.57 5.37 -6.74
C ALA A 122 8.08 5.13 -6.67
N ALA A 123 8.81 5.39 -7.77
CA ALA A 123 10.26 5.21 -7.82
C ALA A 123 11.04 6.23 -6.98
N LEU A 124 10.46 7.38 -6.64
CA LEU A 124 11.10 8.41 -5.80
C LEU A 124 10.97 8.10 -4.30
N ARG A 125 10.01 7.26 -3.90
CA ARG A 125 9.76 6.97 -2.49
C ARG A 125 10.70 5.86 -2.01
N MET A 126 11.71 6.25 -1.25
CA MET A 126 12.54 5.30 -0.50
C MET A 126 11.75 4.69 0.65
N ARG A 127 11.75 3.36 0.77
CA ARG A 127 11.12 2.62 1.86
C ARG A 127 12.14 1.81 2.64
N GLU A 128 11.78 1.34 3.84
CA GLU A 128 12.64 0.45 4.65
C GLU A 128 13.11 -0.74 3.81
N ILE A 129 12.16 -1.32 3.05
CA ILE A 129 12.38 -2.50 2.22
C ILE A 129 13.39 -2.29 1.09
N ASP A 130 13.63 -1.04 0.70
CA ASP A 130 14.53 -0.68 -0.41
C ASP A 130 15.95 -0.36 0.07
N TYR A 131 16.24 -0.43 1.39
CA TYR A 131 17.59 -0.23 1.89
C TYR A 131 18.42 -1.50 1.77
N LYS A 132 19.61 -1.36 1.16
CA LYS A 132 20.59 -2.46 1.02
C LYS A 132 21.00 -3.10 2.36
N ASN A 133 21.10 -2.29 3.41
CA ASN A 133 21.54 -2.73 4.75
C ASN A 133 20.38 -2.75 5.76
N GLN A 134 19.15 -2.96 5.30
CA GLN A 134 18.02 -3.08 6.21
C GLN A 134 18.19 -4.26 7.18
N ILE A 135 17.54 -4.15 8.34
CA ILE A 135 17.48 -5.26 9.29
C ILE A 135 16.66 -6.38 8.65
N GLY A 136 17.27 -7.56 8.47
CA GLY A 136 16.60 -8.71 7.86
C GLY A 136 15.35 -9.16 8.65
N THR A 137 14.45 -9.82 7.91
CA THR A 137 13.16 -10.38 8.36
C THR A 137 13.31 -11.45 9.45
N GLY A 138 14.50 -12.03 9.59
CA GLY A 138 14.78 -13.15 10.51
C GLY A 138 14.65 -14.53 9.85
N ASP A 139 14.14 -14.59 8.61
CA ASP A 139 14.04 -15.81 7.81
C ASP A 139 15.33 -15.99 6.97
N ALA A 140 16.14 -17.00 7.31
CA ALA A 140 17.55 -17.06 6.90
C ALA A 140 17.86 -17.52 5.45
N SER A 141 16.87 -17.81 4.60
CA SER A 141 17.15 -18.67 3.42
C SER A 141 16.80 -18.16 2.02
N ALA A 142 16.20 -16.97 1.83
CA ALA A 142 15.79 -16.53 0.47
C ALA A 142 15.98 -15.05 0.12
N ASP A 143 16.13 -14.15 1.10
CA ASP A 143 15.91 -12.71 0.84
C ASP A 143 17.10 -11.96 0.22
N SER A 144 18.36 -12.31 0.52
CA SER A 144 19.48 -11.39 0.26
C SER A 144 19.77 -11.09 -1.21
N LYS A 145 19.68 -12.09 -2.11
CA LYS A 145 19.89 -11.88 -3.55
C LYS A 145 18.72 -11.19 -4.23
N GLN A 146 17.49 -11.50 -3.85
CA GLN A 146 16.29 -10.85 -4.41
C GLN A 146 16.21 -9.39 -3.97
N VAL A 147 16.40 -9.12 -2.67
CA VAL A 147 16.49 -7.76 -2.13
C VAL A 147 17.56 -6.96 -2.86
N GLU A 148 18.78 -7.50 -3.04
CA GLU A 148 19.83 -6.77 -3.76
C GLU A 148 19.45 -6.47 -5.23
N THR A 149 18.80 -7.40 -5.92
CA THR A 149 18.35 -7.16 -7.30
C THR A 149 17.22 -6.14 -7.38
N ASP A 150 16.28 -6.15 -6.43
CA ASP A 150 15.14 -5.26 -6.45
C ASP A 150 15.54 -3.84 -6.04
N VAL A 151 16.45 -3.70 -5.06
CA VAL A 151 17.08 -2.42 -4.70
C VAL A 151 17.77 -1.79 -5.92
N ARG A 152 18.56 -2.55 -6.68
CA ARG A 152 19.22 -2.02 -7.89
C ARG A 152 18.20 -1.54 -8.94
N LYS A 153 17.16 -2.33 -9.21
CA LYS A 153 16.10 -1.93 -10.15
C LYS A 153 15.40 -0.64 -9.71
N GLN A 154 15.14 -0.51 -8.41
CA GLN A 154 14.53 0.69 -7.85
C GLN A 154 15.44 1.91 -7.96
N GLU A 155 16.73 1.76 -7.64
CA GLU A 155 17.72 2.82 -7.77
C GLU A 155 17.86 3.28 -9.23
N ASP A 156 17.91 2.35 -10.19
CA ASP A 156 17.96 2.67 -11.61
C ASP A 156 16.69 3.39 -12.07
N ALA A 157 15.51 2.91 -11.66
CA ALA A 157 14.23 3.56 -11.97
C ALA A 157 14.16 4.97 -11.38
N ARG A 158 14.62 5.16 -10.15
CA ARG A 158 14.68 6.46 -9.49
C ARG A 158 15.60 7.42 -10.23
N ARG A 159 16.81 6.96 -10.56
CA ARG A 159 17.80 7.76 -11.28
C ARG A 159 17.29 8.20 -12.66
N LEU A 160 16.61 7.31 -13.38
CA LEU A 160 16.01 7.63 -14.67
C LEU A 160 14.90 8.69 -14.52
N LEU A 161 14.04 8.53 -13.50
CA LEU A 161 12.96 9.48 -13.23
C LEU A 161 13.48 10.84 -12.76
N GLU A 162 14.50 10.87 -11.90
CA GLU A 162 15.17 12.10 -11.47
C GLU A 162 15.82 12.83 -12.66
N ALA A 163 16.49 12.10 -13.55
CA ALA A 163 17.09 12.69 -14.76
C ALA A 163 16.03 13.25 -15.71
N GLU A 164 14.86 12.62 -15.79
CA GLU A 164 13.73 13.13 -16.60
C GLU A 164 13.09 14.36 -15.96
N LEU A 165 12.91 14.35 -14.63
CA LEU A 165 12.42 15.49 -13.84
C LEU A 165 13.36 16.70 -13.90
N GLN A 166 14.67 16.47 -13.95
CA GLN A 166 15.65 17.54 -14.08
C GLN A 166 15.53 18.26 -15.43
N LYS A 167 15.08 17.56 -16.48
CA LYS A 167 14.84 18.16 -17.79
C LYS A 167 13.50 18.88 -17.84
N ASP A 168 12.46 18.28 -17.28
CA ASP A 168 11.12 18.84 -17.28
C ASP A 168 10.38 18.53 -15.97
N PRO A 169 10.45 19.46 -14.99
CA PRO A 169 9.81 19.29 -13.68
C PRO A 169 8.28 19.24 -13.77
N SER A 170 7.70 19.73 -14.87
CA SER A 170 6.25 19.85 -15.04
C SER A 170 5.57 18.54 -15.47
N LYS A 171 6.35 17.52 -15.84
CA LYS A 171 5.84 16.21 -16.29
C LYS A 171 5.21 15.37 -15.18
N LEU A 172 5.55 15.61 -13.91
CA LEU A 172 4.92 14.86 -12.82
C LEU A 172 3.56 15.48 -12.48
N PRO A 173 2.45 14.74 -12.64
CA PRO A 173 1.15 15.26 -12.28
C PRO A 173 1.10 15.43 -10.76
N LYS A 174 0.49 16.52 -10.31
CA LYS A 174 0.30 16.77 -8.88
C LYS A 174 -0.62 15.69 -8.31
N LEU A 175 -0.24 15.16 -7.15
CA LEU A 175 -1.12 14.27 -6.41
C LEU A 175 -2.35 15.04 -5.91
N PRO A 176 -3.53 14.42 -5.90
CA PRO A 176 -4.72 15.01 -5.31
C PRO A 176 -4.52 15.24 -3.81
N GLU A 177 -5.27 16.20 -3.27
CA GLU A 177 -5.36 16.40 -1.83
C GLU A 177 -6.16 15.25 -1.21
N TYR A 178 -5.68 14.71 -0.09
CA TYR A 178 -6.39 13.62 0.58
C TYR A 178 -7.78 14.06 1.03
N GLY A 179 -8.78 13.25 0.72
CA GLY A 179 -10.17 13.59 1.02
C GLY A 179 -10.87 14.48 -0.01
N SER A 180 -10.16 14.95 -1.03
CA SER A 180 -10.77 15.70 -2.12
C SER A 180 -11.58 14.78 -3.05
N LYS A 181 -12.37 15.37 -3.95
CA LYS A 181 -13.14 14.59 -4.95
C LYS A 181 -12.24 13.90 -5.97
N GLU A 182 -11.02 14.39 -6.10
CA GLU A 182 -9.97 13.90 -6.98
C GLU A 182 -9.12 12.80 -6.32
N ASP A 183 -9.33 12.53 -5.02
CA ASP A 183 -8.67 11.42 -4.32
C ASP A 183 -9.19 10.08 -4.86
N TRP A 184 -8.38 9.50 -5.74
CA TRP A 184 -8.71 8.25 -6.40
C TRP A 184 -8.78 7.08 -5.42
N GLN A 185 -7.87 7.00 -4.46
CA GLN A 185 -7.87 5.94 -3.45
C GLN A 185 -9.12 6.00 -2.58
N LEU A 186 -9.50 7.20 -2.14
CA LEU A 186 -10.75 7.40 -1.40
C LEU A 186 -11.97 7.04 -2.24
N THR A 187 -12.01 7.46 -3.51
CA THR A 187 -13.11 7.12 -4.43
C THR A 187 -13.28 5.60 -4.55
N GLN A 188 -12.17 4.85 -4.64
CA GLN A 188 -12.21 3.39 -4.67
C GLN A 188 -12.66 2.77 -3.34
N ALA A 189 -12.23 3.34 -2.20
CA ALA A 189 -12.71 2.90 -0.89
C ALA A 189 -14.23 3.12 -0.73
N MET A 190 -14.75 4.26 -1.19
CA MET A 190 -16.19 4.54 -1.20
C MET A 190 -16.94 3.57 -2.12
N ASN A 191 -16.41 3.29 -3.31
CA ASN A 191 -16.97 2.28 -4.21
C ASN A 191 -17.10 0.92 -3.50
N TYR A 192 -16.07 0.48 -2.79
CA TYR A 192 -16.12 -0.77 -2.03
C TYR A 192 -17.20 -0.75 -0.93
N LEU A 193 -17.28 0.34 -0.16
CA LEU A 193 -18.30 0.50 0.90
C LEU A 193 -19.73 0.53 0.33
N GLU A 194 -19.91 1.05 -0.89
CA GLU A 194 -21.17 1.05 -1.61
C GLU A 194 -21.47 -0.27 -2.34
N GLY A 195 -20.55 -1.25 -2.32
CA GLY A 195 -20.69 -2.54 -3.02
C GLY A 195 -20.43 -2.47 -4.52
N LYS A 196 -19.81 -1.39 -5.01
CA LYS A 196 -19.38 -1.22 -6.40
C LYS A 196 -18.02 -1.88 -6.63
N ALA A 197 -17.69 -2.11 -7.90
CA ALA A 197 -16.40 -2.68 -8.28
C ALA A 197 -15.25 -1.70 -7.99
N VAL A 198 -14.17 -2.21 -7.40
CA VAL A 198 -12.92 -1.48 -7.15
C VAL A 198 -11.99 -1.60 -8.36
N VAL A 199 -11.43 -0.48 -8.79
CA VAL A 199 -10.41 -0.41 -9.83
C VAL A 199 -9.03 -0.46 -9.18
N THR A 200 -8.30 -1.55 -9.43
CA THR A 200 -6.95 -1.77 -8.89
C THR A 200 -5.87 -1.38 -9.89
N ALA A 201 -4.63 -1.16 -9.43
CA ALA A 201 -3.47 -0.81 -10.27
C ALA A 201 -3.27 -1.79 -11.45
N LYS A 202 -3.39 -3.10 -11.20
CA LYS A 202 -3.32 -4.14 -12.25
C LYS A 202 -4.44 -3.99 -13.30
N ARG A 203 -5.64 -3.59 -12.87
CA ARG A 203 -6.81 -3.41 -13.74
C ARG A 203 -6.77 -2.05 -14.45
N ALA A 204 -6.30 -0.99 -13.77
CA ALA A 204 -6.11 0.35 -14.31
C ALA A 204 -5.04 0.35 -15.40
N ALA A 205 -3.90 -0.32 -15.19
CA ALA A 205 -2.88 -0.48 -16.22
C ALA A 205 -3.40 -1.27 -17.46
N ALA A 206 -4.24 -2.28 -17.25
CA ALA A 206 -4.89 -3.01 -18.35
C ALA A 206 -5.92 -2.14 -19.12
N MET A 207 -6.63 -1.24 -18.43
CA MET A 207 -7.58 -0.30 -19.02
C MET A 207 -6.88 0.90 -19.70
N ALA A 208 -5.78 1.40 -19.17
CA ALA A 208 -5.00 2.49 -19.78
C ALA A 208 -4.31 2.05 -21.09
N LYS A 209 -3.92 0.78 -21.20
CA LYS A 209 -3.49 0.18 -22.48
C LYS A 209 -4.64 -0.04 -23.46
N ALA A 210 -5.89 0.12 -23.01
CA ALA A 210 -7.10 -0.03 -23.78
C ALA A 210 -7.91 1.28 -23.78
N LYS A 211 -7.40 2.34 -24.42
CA LYS A 211 -8.21 3.49 -24.87
C LYS A 211 -8.22 3.58 -26.40
N PRO A 212 -9.27 4.16 -27.01
CA PRO A 212 -10.05 3.49 -28.05
C PRO A 212 -9.52 3.83 -29.44
N ALA A 213 -9.72 2.88 -30.37
CA ALA A 213 -9.70 3.18 -31.78
C ALA A 213 -10.69 4.32 -32.07
N SER A 214 -10.15 5.37 -32.67
CA SER A 214 -10.85 6.53 -33.20
C SER A 214 -12.14 6.16 -33.92
N THR A 215 -13.21 6.88 -33.60
CA THR A 215 -14.38 7.05 -34.47
C THR A 215 -13.92 7.49 -35.87
N PRO A 216 -14.53 6.99 -36.94
CA PRO A 216 -14.70 7.78 -38.15
C PRO A 216 -16.15 8.20 -38.30
N GLY A 217 -16.32 9.48 -38.64
CA GLY A 217 -17.59 10.14 -38.75
C GLY A 217 -18.45 9.72 -39.95
N THR A 218 -19.69 10.22 -39.86
CA THR A 218 -20.66 10.51 -40.92
C THR A 218 -20.09 10.67 -42.34
N ALA A 219 -20.63 9.88 -43.27
CA ALA A 219 -20.92 10.32 -44.64
C ALA A 219 -22.19 9.62 -45.15
N SER A 220 -23.06 10.45 -45.71
CA SER A 220 -24.41 10.22 -46.22
C SER A 220 -24.44 9.69 -47.67
N GLY A 221 -25.20 8.61 -47.92
CA GLY A 221 -25.94 8.26 -49.17
C GLY A 221 -25.15 7.98 -50.46
N PRO A 222 -25.79 7.44 -51.54
CA PRO A 222 -27.22 7.12 -51.72
C PRO A 222 -27.54 5.65 -52.10
N LYS A 223 -28.84 5.35 -52.12
CA LYS A 223 -29.50 4.11 -52.58
C LYS A 223 -29.10 3.71 -54.01
N ALA A 224 -29.01 2.40 -54.25
CA ALA A 224 -29.30 1.79 -55.55
C ALA A 224 -30.03 0.45 -55.35
N ASP A 225 -31.24 0.37 -55.88
CA ASP A 225 -32.02 -0.85 -56.10
C ASP A 225 -31.32 -1.76 -57.13
N ALA A 226 -31.35 -3.08 -56.93
CA ALA A 226 -31.41 -4.06 -58.02
C ALA A 226 -31.82 -5.45 -57.51
N SER A 227 -32.90 -5.96 -58.09
CA SER A 227 -33.45 -7.30 -58.02
C SER A 227 -32.47 -8.41 -58.44
N GLY A 228 -32.66 -9.64 -57.94
CA GLY A 228 -32.08 -10.82 -58.57
C GLY A 228 -32.42 -12.13 -57.84
N ALA A 229 -32.96 -13.09 -58.58
CA ALA A 229 -33.73 -14.22 -58.10
C ALA A 229 -32.92 -15.51 -57.76
N ALA A 230 -33.56 -16.36 -56.94
CA ALA A 230 -33.71 -17.81 -57.03
C ALA A 230 -32.60 -18.71 -57.65
N LYS A 231 -32.14 -19.73 -56.92
CA LYS A 231 -32.53 -21.17 -57.07
C LYS A 231 -31.56 -22.13 -56.36
N ALA A 232 -32.16 -23.17 -55.80
CA ALA A 232 -31.71 -24.54 -55.51
C ALA A 232 -30.29 -24.97 -55.96
N LYS A 233 -29.55 -25.60 -55.04
CA LYS A 233 -29.42 -27.07 -54.97
C LYS A 233 -28.95 -27.52 -53.59
#